data_AF-A0A9E2EQK3-F1
#
_entry.id   AF-A0A9E2EQK3-F1
#
_cell.length_a   1.000
_cell.length_b   1.000
_cell.length_c   1.000
_cell.angle_alpha   90.00
_cell.angle_beta   90.00
_cell.angle_gamma   90.00
#
_symmetry.space_group_name_H-M   'P 1'
#
loop_
_entity.id
_entity.type
_entity.pdbx_description
1 polymer ?
#
loop_
_entity_poly.entity_id
_entity_poly.type
_entity_poly.pdbx_seq_one_letter_code
_entity_poly.pdbx_strand_id
1 'polypeptide(L)'
;MKFQEFFSELKRRHVLKSIIAYLAVSWVLIQIASIVLPAFNAPDYSIKVLIIILSIGLIFWVGFSWIYDLTPEGFQRTEDVLEQEETMRNTNRRLNKVIVGSLFVAVLLLISISFWAGSKWQGGQMEEIEFRVAVMPFEFENPVYTDSIYLKTGLTEGLISELSKVDELNVLGLGSSGLLSSEAGPGNLLMLNEIRRTDYFITGEIEKEITNLNINVRLKTSIDGEPIWQKNYKKDFSDIRLLWADVASDLSMAMGISVKPEDAILWSGLRPVKPETYELYLKGKHLLNQATAAEWNRGMGYLEEATNKSPSDPFAWSGLAEGYISLGHGPAPPPDVFPKALAAAKRAIQLDSLNAEGWASLAHYHTYFGWDWQLAEFAFNRANELNPNMAYNHYHRSWYLALFGHMNEAIKEHQRAQELDPFIPLHTAWLAELFRFVGEYD
;
A
#
# COMPACT_ATOMS: atom_id res chain seq x y z
N MET A 1 12.52 59.50 -15.08
CA MET A 1 13.72 60.00 -14.35
C MET A 1 14.22 59.04 -13.26
N LYS A 2 13.38 58.41 -12.42
CA LYS A 2 13.84 57.61 -11.27
C LYS A 2 14.63 56.31 -11.54
N PHE A 3 14.48 55.65 -12.70
CA PHE A 3 15.16 54.37 -12.99
C PHE A 3 16.65 54.52 -13.30
N GLN A 4 17.05 55.63 -13.96
CA GLN A 4 18.45 55.90 -14.25
C GLN A 4 19.21 56.33 -12.98
N GLU A 5 18.55 57.07 -12.08
CA GLU A 5 19.08 57.39 -10.76
C GLU A 5 19.30 56.12 -9.93
N PHE A 6 18.30 55.22 -9.88
CA PHE A 6 18.41 53.92 -9.18
C PHE A 6 19.54 53.04 -9.71
N PHE A 7 19.71 52.93 -11.04
CA PHE A 7 20.79 52.16 -11.65
C PHE A 7 22.17 52.79 -11.41
N SER A 8 22.25 54.12 -11.43
CA SER A 8 23.48 54.84 -11.11
C SER A 8 23.89 54.63 -9.64
N GLU A 9 22.92 54.52 -8.74
CA GLU A 9 23.14 54.32 -7.32
C GLU A 9 23.52 52.87 -6.98
N LEU A 10 22.92 51.89 -7.66
CA LEU A 10 23.34 50.48 -7.64
C LEU A 10 24.79 50.28 -8.11
N LYS A 11 25.20 51.03 -9.14
CA LYS A 11 26.56 51.00 -9.66
C LYS A 11 27.55 51.72 -8.73
N ARG A 12 27.11 52.81 -8.07
CA ARG A 12 27.88 53.57 -7.07
C ARG A 12 28.21 52.73 -5.84
N ARG A 13 27.28 51.91 -5.35
CA ARG A 13 27.40 51.11 -4.11
C ARG A 13 27.97 49.70 -4.30
N HIS A 14 28.58 49.39 -5.45
CA HIS A 14 29.14 48.06 -5.78
C HIS A 14 28.20 46.84 -5.67
N VAL A 15 26.92 47.02 -5.39
CA VAL A 15 25.87 45.99 -5.23
C VAL A 15 25.84 45.00 -6.39
N LEU A 16 26.04 45.48 -7.62
CA LEU A 16 26.06 44.63 -8.83
C LEU A 16 27.15 43.55 -8.80
N LYS A 17 28.35 43.84 -8.27
CA LYS A 17 29.42 42.84 -8.18
C LYS A 17 29.08 41.75 -7.17
N SER A 18 28.47 42.14 -6.05
CA SER A 18 28.04 41.23 -4.99
C SER A 18 26.87 40.33 -5.42
N ILE A 19 25.96 40.85 -6.25
CA ILE A 19 24.89 40.06 -6.87
C ILE A 19 25.47 39.03 -7.85
N ILE A 20 26.40 39.44 -8.72
CA ILE A 20 27.04 38.51 -9.68
C ILE A 20 27.79 37.40 -8.95
N ALA A 21 28.50 37.73 -7.87
CA ALA A 21 29.18 36.73 -7.03
C ALA A 21 28.20 35.75 -6.39
N TYR A 22 27.09 36.23 -5.83
CA TYR A 22 26.04 35.38 -5.24
C TYR A 22 25.42 34.45 -6.28
N LEU A 23 25.14 34.94 -7.49
CA LEU A 23 24.58 34.13 -8.58
C LEU A 23 25.56 33.05 -9.06
N ALA A 24 26.85 33.39 -9.21
CA ALA A 24 27.88 32.42 -9.60
C ALA A 24 28.01 31.30 -8.56
N VAL A 25 28.00 31.66 -7.28
CA VAL A 25 28.04 30.72 -6.16
C VAL A 25 26.78 29.84 -6.10
N SER A 26 25.61 30.44 -6.23
CA SER A 26 24.32 29.74 -6.24
C SER A 26 24.25 28.73 -7.38
N TRP A 27 24.79 29.09 -8.55
CA TRP A 27 24.88 28.19 -9.69
C TRP A 27 25.75 26.96 -9.41
N VAL A 28 26.93 27.15 -8.78
CA VAL A 28 27.80 26.03 -8.38
C VAL A 28 27.12 25.11 -7.37
N LEU A 29 26.41 25.67 -6.37
CA LEU A 29 25.66 24.88 -5.39
C LEU A 29 24.57 24.03 -6.04
N ILE A 30 23.84 24.59 -7.00
CA ILE A 30 22.81 23.86 -7.75
C ILE A 30 23.43 22.69 -8.54
N GLN A 31 24.56 22.92 -9.21
CA GLN A 31 25.26 21.87 -9.97
C GLN A 31 25.75 20.71 -9.07
N ILE A 32 26.31 21.01 -7.91
CA ILE A 32 26.72 19.98 -6.94
C ILE A 32 25.49 19.22 -6.43
N ALA A 33 24.44 19.94 -6.04
CA ALA A 33 23.20 19.35 -5.53
C ALA A 33 22.52 18.45 -6.57
N SER A 34 22.53 18.82 -7.85
CA SER A 34 21.95 17.99 -8.92
C SER A 34 22.65 16.64 -9.11
N ILE A 35 23.90 16.51 -8.65
CA ILE A 35 24.65 15.26 -8.72
C ILE A 35 24.51 14.48 -7.41
N VAL A 36 24.65 15.17 -6.29
CA VAL A 36 24.67 14.54 -4.96
C VAL A 36 23.28 14.08 -4.53
N LEU A 37 22.23 14.90 -4.73
CA LEU A 37 20.89 14.58 -4.22
C LEU A 37 20.34 13.26 -4.82
N PRO A 38 20.40 13.02 -6.14
CA PRO A 38 19.98 11.74 -6.71
C PRO A 38 20.85 10.57 -6.25
N ALA A 39 22.15 10.78 -6.06
CA ALA A 39 23.07 9.72 -5.60
C ALA A 39 22.73 9.17 -4.20
N PHE A 40 21.95 9.92 -3.41
CA PHE A 40 21.49 9.52 -2.08
C PHE A 40 19.97 9.29 -2.00
N ASN A 41 19.28 9.10 -3.14
CA ASN A 41 17.82 8.92 -3.20
C ASN A 41 17.04 10.04 -2.48
N ALA A 42 17.54 11.28 -2.53
CA ALA A 42 16.81 12.41 -1.96
C ALA A 42 15.52 12.68 -2.77
N PRO A 43 14.43 13.15 -2.14
CA PRO A 43 13.16 13.39 -2.83
C PRO A 43 13.27 14.38 -4.00
N ASP A 44 12.45 14.19 -5.04
CA ASP A 44 12.49 14.99 -6.27
C ASP A 44 12.26 16.51 -6.07
N TYR A 45 11.60 16.90 -4.98
CA TYR A 45 11.40 18.31 -4.65
C TYR A 45 12.61 18.96 -3.95
N SER A 46 13.63 18.20 -3.54
CA SER A 46 14.78 18.71 -2.79
C SER A 46 15.54 19.80 -3.56
N ILE A 47 15.72 19.62 -4.87
CA ILE A 47 16.37 20.63 -5.72
C ILE A 47 15.49 21.89 -5.89
N LYS A 48 14.16 21.72 -5.91
CA LYS A 48 13.22 22.85 -5.96
C LYS A 48 13.29 23.68 -4.68
N VAL A 49 13.34 23.02 -3.52
CA VAL A 49 13.50 23.69 -2.21
C VAL A 49 14.83 24.45 -2.14
N LEU A 50 15.93 23.86 -2.60
CA LEU A 50 17.22 24.54 -2.66
C LEU A 50 17.16 25.82 -3.52
N ILE A 51 16.52 25.77 -4.68
CA ILE A 51 16.35 26.94 -5.56
C ILE A 51 15.51 28.03 -4.87
N ILE A 52 14.44 27.65 -4.16
CA ILE A 52 13.61 28.59 -3.40
C ILE A 52 14.43 29.29 -2.31
N ILE A 53 15.21 28.53 -1.54
CA ILE A 53 16.08 29.08 -0.48
C ILE A 53 17.10 30.05 -1.09
N LEU A 54 17.77 29.68 -2.17
CA LEU A 54 18.76 30.54 -2.84
C LEU A 54 18.10 31.81 -3.40
N SER A 55 16.86 31.73 -3.87
CA SER A 55 16.09 32.87 -4.38
C SER A 55 15.70 33.83 -3.27
N ILE A 56 15.23 33.31 -2.12
CA ILE A 56 14.95 34.11 -0.93
C ILE A 56 16.24 34.76 -0.42
N GLY A 57 17.33 33.99 -0.35
CA GLY A 57 18.64 34.47 0.06
C GLY A 57 19.17 35.60 -0.82
N LEU A 58 18.89 35.58 -2.14
CA LEU A 58 19.28 36.67 -3.04
C LEU A 58 18.60 37.99 -2.68
N ILE A 59 17.31 37.95 -2.32
CA ILE A 59 16.55 39.15 -1.92
C ILE A 59 17.14 39.76 -0.64
N PHE A 60 17.42 38.91 0.36
CA PHE A 60 18.10 39.33 1.58
C PHE A 60 19.51 39.87 1.30
N TRP A 61 20.26 39.21 0.42
CA TRP A 61 21.62 39.59 0.07
C TRP A 61 21.68 40.95 -0.63
N VAL A 62 20.75 41.22 -1.54
CA VAL A 62 20.63 42.53 -2.20
C VAL A 62 20.38 43.62 -1.16
N GLY A 63 19.43 43.42 -0.25
CA GLY A 63 19.14 44.37 0.83
C GLY A 63 20.32 44.57 1.79
N PHE A 64 21.05 43.50 2.09
CA PHE A 64 22.24 43.54 2.94
C PHE A 64 23.39 44.31 2.28
N SER A 65 23.68 44.02 1.01
CA SER A 65 24.70 44.71 0.22
C SER A 65 24.40 46.19 -0.06
N TRP A 66 23.15 46.61 0.15
CA TRP A 66 22.74 48.01 0.03
C TRP A 66 23.13 48.85 1.25
N ILE A 67 23.17 48.23 2.43
CA ILE A 67 23.35 48.91 3.72
C ILE A 67 24.81 48.81 4.21
N TYR A 68 25.48 47.71 3.88
CA TYR A 68 26.82 47.39 4.35
C TYR A 68 27.75 47.14 3.18
N ASP A 69 28.90 47.81 3.20
CA ASP A 69 30.02 47.50 2.31
C ASP A 69 31.03 46.65 3.09
N LEU A 70 31.51 45.55 2.51
CA LEU A 70 32.50 44.70 3.18
C LEU A 70 33.88 45.35 3.03
N THR A 71 34.32 46.08 4.05
CA THR A 71 35.66 46.68 4.12
C THR A 71 36.63 45.80 4.94
N PRO A 72 37.96 46.01 4.83
CA PRO A 72 38.99 45.16 5.48
C PRO A 72 38.93 45.08 7.02
N GLU A 73 38.16 45.96 7.67
CA GLU A 73 38.07 46.09 9.14
C GLU A 73 36.78 45.51 9.74
N GLY A 74 35.81 45.08 8.91
CA GLY A 74 34.53 44.51 9.38
C GLY A 74 33.33 45.09 8.63
N PHE A 75 32.13 44.96 9.24
CA PHE A 75 30.91 45.55 8.68
C PHE A 75 30.89 47.06 8.92
N GLN A 76 31.03 47.86 7.86
CA GLN A 76 30.88 49.32 7.92
C GLN A 76 29.68 49.78 7.07
N ARG A 77 28.95 50.80 7.55
CA ARG A 77 27.87 51.44 6.81
C ARG A 77 28.46 52.23 5.64
N THR A 78 27.80 52.20 4.49
CA THR A 78 28.28 52.75 3.20
C THR A 78 28.56 54.27 3.19
N GLU A 79 28.33 55.00 4.28
CA GLU A 79 28.50 56.46 4.35
C GLU A 79 29.95 56.89 4.67
N ASP A 80 30.82 55.99 5.15
CA ASP A 80 32.18 56.35 5.60
C ASP A 80 33.32 56.05 4.60
N VAL A 81 33.03 55.66 3.36
CA VAL A 81 34.05 55.24 2.35
C VAL A 81 34.59 56.41 1.51
N LEU A 82 34.24 57.66 1.84
CA LEU A 82 34.80 58.86 1.22
C LEU A 82 36.13 59.24 1.89
N GLU A 83 37.18 58.47 1.60
CA GLU A 83 38.60 58.90 1.54
C GLU A 83 39.48 57.66 1.66
N GLN A 84 39.92 57.13 0.51
CA GLN A 84 41.26 56.53 0.27
C GLN A 84 41.19 55.67 -1.00
N GLU A 85 41.40 56.33 -2.14
CA GLU A 85 42.03 55.67 -3.28
C GLU A 85 43.46 55.30 -2.86
N GLU A 86 43.69 54.01 -2.55
CA GLU A 86 44.89 53.23 -2.90
C GLU A 86 44.99 51.99 -2.01
N THR A 87 44.68 50.80 -2.55
CA THR A 87 45.39 49.52 -2.33
C THR A 87 44.63 48.36 -2.99
N MET A 88 44.46 48.45 -4.31
CA MET A 88 43.92 47.38 -5.15
C MET A 88 44.99 46.29 -5.39
N ARG A 89 45.20 45.36 -4.44
CA ARG A 89 45.74 44.01 -4.76
C ARG A 89 45.58 42.94 -3.68
N ASN A 90 45.40 43.31 -2.40
CA ASN A 90 45.22 42.34 -1.30
C ASN A 90 43.76 42.12 -0.87
N THR A 91 42.85 43.00 -1.30
CA THR A 91 41.43 43.06 -0.89
C THR A 91 40.59 41.90 -1.43
N ASN A 92 40.87 41.40 -2.63
CA ASN A 92 40.12 40.29 -3.25
C ASN A 92 40.38 38.91 -2.62
N ARG A 93 41.53 38.71 -1.95
CA ARG A 93 41.90 37.38 -1.41
C ARG A 93 41.25 37.05 -0.07
N ARG A 94 40.92 38.05 0.75
CA ARG A 94 40.25 37.86 2.05
C ARG A 94 38.73 37.85 1.94
N LEU A 95 38.17 38.64 1.03
CA LEU A 95 36.73 38.60 0.69
C LEU A 95 36.31 37.23 0.13
N ASN A 96 37.12 36.67 -0.77
CA ASN A 96 36.92 35.31 -1.27
C ASN A 96 36.97 34.26 -0.16
N LYS A 97 37.77 34.46 0.91
CA LYS A 97 37.82 33.52 2.04
C LYS A 97 36.57 33.55 2.91
N VAL A 98 35.95 34.72 3.07
CA VAL A 98 34.69 34.85 3.82
C VAL A 98 33.53 34.24 3.03
N ILE A 99 33.48 34.47 1.72
CA ILE A 99 32.47 33.87 0.82
C ILE A 99 32.63 32.34 0.78
N VAL A 100 33.86 31.84 0.64
CA VAL A 100 34.14 30.39 0.66
C VAL A 100 33.84 29.80 2.05
N GLY A 101 34.14 30.52 3.12
CA GLY A 101 33.84 30.10 4.49
C GLY A 101 32.35 29.99 4.78
N SER A 102 31.56 30.99 4.37
CA SER A 102 30.09 30.95 4.54
C SER A 102 29.45 29.87 3.67
N LEU A 103 29.98 29.63 2.47
CA LEU A 103 29.56 28.53 1.61
C LEU A 103 29.84 27.16 2.22
N PHE A 104 31.02 26.98 2.79
CA PHE A 104 31.40 25.74 3.45
C PHE A 104 30.48 25.43 4.63
N VAL A 105 30.13 26.45 5.43
CA VAL A 105 29.18 26.32 6.54
C VAL A 105 27.75 26.02 6.04
N ALA A 106 27.30 26.67 4.96
CA ALA A 106 25.99 26.40 4.37
C ALA A 106 25.90 24.97 3.79
N VAL A 107 26.97 24.48 3.15
CA VAL A 107 27.05 23.10 2.64
C VAL A 107 27.08 22.10 3.80
N LEU A 108 27.86 22.36 4.86
CA LEU A 108 27.86 21.50 6.05
C LEU A 108 26.51 21.46 6.74
N LEU A 109 25.81 22.60 6.85
CA LEU A 109 24.45 22.67 7.38
C LEU A 109 23.47 21.90 6.49
N LEU A 110 23.58 21.99 5.16
CA LEU A 110 22.75 21.21 4.22
C LEU A 110 23.02 19.70 4.32
N ILE A 111 24.27 19.29 4.53
CA ILE A 111 24.64 17.88 4.75
C ILE A 111 24.11 17.40 6.10
N SER A 112 24.27 18.18 7.17
CA SER A 112 23.75 17.84 8.49
C SER A 112 22.22 17.80 8.51
N ILE A 113 21.53 18.74 7.85
CA ILE A 113 20.08 18.71 7.69
C ILE A 113 19.66 17.52 6.83
N SER A 114 20.38 17.18 5.75
CA SER A 114 20.06 16.00 4.93
C SER A 114 20.29 14.69 5.69
N PHE A 115 21.30 14.62 6.55
CA PHE A 115 21.58 13.44 7.37
C PHE A 115 20.58 13.28 8.51
N TRP A 116 20.19 14.39 9.15
CA TRP A 116 19.18 14.40 10.22
C TRP A 116 17.76 14.21 9.68
N ALA A 117 17.44 14.83 8.54
CA ALA A 117 16.20 14.60 7.80
C ALA A 117 16.17 13.16 7.26
N GLY A 118 17.24 12.65 6.66
CA GLY A 118 17.31 11.25 6.21
C GLY A 118 17.06 10.22 7.32
N SER A 119 17.41 10.54 8.58
CA SER A 119 17.16 9.68 9.74
C SER A 119 15.74 9.78 10.33
N LYS A 120 14.98 10.84 10.02
CA LYS A 120 13.60 11.06 10.50
C LYS A 120 12.55 11.14 9.39
N TRP A 121 12.96 10.99 8.14
CA TRP A 121 12.12 11.10 6.95
C TRP A 121 12.07 9.77 6.21
N GLN A 122 11.98 8.68 6.97
CA GLN A 122 11.18 7.55 6.52
C GLN A 122 9.72 7.94 6.69
N GLY A 123 9.10 8.33 5.58
CA GLY A 123 7.65 8.26 5.38
C GLY A 123 6.78 9.03 6.36
N GLY A 124 6.70 10.35 6.19
CA GLY A 124 5.36 10.93 6.22
C GLY A 124 4.67 10.42 4.97
N GLN A 125 4.05 9.23 5.03
CA GLN A 125 3.03 8.85 4.05
C GLN A 125 2.06 10.02 4.03
N MET A 126 1.93 10.74 2.91
CA MET A 126 0.63 11.32 2.62
C MET A 126 -0.31 10.12 2.72
N GLU A 127 -1.28 10.15 3.64
CA GLU A 127 -2.29 9.10 3.73
C GLU A 127 -2.78 8.86 2.30
N GLU A 128 -2.36 7.76 1.69
CA GLU A 128 -2.99 7.26 0.48
C GLU A 128 -4.45 7.12 0.86
N ILE A 129 -5.32 7.81 0.13
CA ILE A 129 -6.75 7.77 0.42
C ILE A 129 -7.20 6.35 0.08
N GLU A 130 -7.18 5.48 1.08
CA GLU A 130 -7.75 4.14 1.00
C GLU A 130 -9.23 4.21 1.35
N PHE A 131 -10.08 3.74 0.45
CA PHE A 131 -11.50 3.61 0.73
C PHE A 131 -11.78 2.27 1.40
N ARG A 132 -12.47 2.30 2.52
CA ARG A 132 -12.87 1.08 3.24
C ARG A 132 -14.18 0.54 2.65
N VAL A 133 -14.14 -0.70 2.20
CA VAL A 133 -15.23 -1.31 1.43
C VAL A 133 -15.69 -2.61 2.10
N ALA A 134 -17.00 -2.76 2.29
CA ALA A 134 -17.61 -3.99 2.75
C ALA A 134 -18.47 -4.60 1.63
N VAL A 135 -18.19 -5.85 1.26
CA VAL A 135 -19.05 -6.61 0.33
C VAL A 135 -19.98 -7.49 1.15
N MET A 136 -21.26 -7.12 1.16
CA MET A 136 -22.29 -7.86 1.88
C MET A 136 -22.52 -9.21 1.20
N PRO A 137 -22.82 -10.29 1.96
CA PRO A 137 -23.18 -11.58 1.38
C PRO A 137 -24.31 -11.44 0.36
N PHE A 138 -24.11 -11.98 -0.84
CA PHE A 138 -25.08 -11.84 -1.93
C PHE A 138 -26.30 -12.71 -1.68
N GLU A 139 -27.48 -12.20 -2.03
CA GLU A 139 -28.73 -12.94 -1.89
C GLU A 139 -29.07 -13.68 -3.18
N PHE A 140 -29.77 -14.81 -3.04
CA PHE A 140 -30.30 -15.56 -4.17
C PHE A 140 -31.82 -15.43 -4.22
N GLU A 141 -32.38 -15.09 -5.38
CA GLU A 141 -33.83 -14.97 -5.55
C GLU A 141 -34.55 -16.33 -5.44
N ASN A 142 -33.90 -17.40 -5.91
CA ASN A 142 -34.52 -18.72 -5.98
C ASN A 142 -34.31 -19.53 -4.66
N PRO A 143 -35.39 -19.93 -3.97
CA PRO A 143 -35.35 -20.75 -2.75
C PRO A 143 -34.53 -22.04 -2.84
N VAL A 144 -34.42 -22.64 -4.04
CA VAL A 144 -33.67 -23.89 -4.27
C VAL A 144 -32.17 -23.69 -3.99
N TYR A 145 -31.65 -22.48 -4.20
CA TYR A 145 -30.26 -22.13 -3.89
C TYR A 145 -30.10 -21.39 -2.56
N THR A 146 -31.20 -21.04 -1.88
CA THR A 146 -31.17 -20.38 -0.56
C THR A 146 -30.48 -21.22 0.50
N ASP A 147 -30.54 -22.55 0.40
CA ASP A 147 -29.82 -23.47 1.28
C ASP A 147 -28.35 -23.72 0.84
N SER A 148 -27.94 -23.22 -0.32
CA SER A 148 -26.56 -23.34 -0.82
C SER A 148 -25.67 -22.22 -0.27
N ILE A 149 -25.46 -22.22 1.05
CA ILE A 149 -24.62 -21.24 1.75
C ILE A 149 -23.22 -21.12 1.11
N TYR A 150 -22.66 -22.23 0.61
CA TYR A 150 -21.37 -22.25 -0.09
C TYR A 150 -21.37 -21.43 -1.39
N LEU A 151 -22.49 -21.35 -2.13
CA LEU A 151 -22.61 -20.52 -3.33
C LEU A 151 -22.70 -19.05 -2.94
N LYS A 152 -23.52 -18.71 -1.94
CA LYS A 152 -23.63 -17.34 -1.42
C LYS A 152 -22.27 -16.81 -0.97
N THR A 153 -21.66 -17.51 -0.03
CA THR A 153 -20.34 -17.14 0.52
C THR A 153 -19.26 -17.17 -0.56
N GLY A 154 -19.22 -18.21 -1.39
CA GLY A 154 -18.19 -18.37 -2.43
C GLY A 154 -18.26 -17.37 -3.57
N LEU A 155 -19.45 -16.94 -3.99
CA LEU A 155 -19.60 -15.92 -5.03
C LEU A 155 -19.31 -14.51 -4.49
N THR A 156 -19.72 -14.21 -3.25
CA THR A 156 -19.33 -12.96 -2.58
C THR A 156 -17.81 -12.89 -2.40
N GLU A 157 -17.18 -13.97 -1.96
CA GLU A 157 -15.71 -14.07 -1.85
C GLU A 157 -15.02 -13.83 -3.19
N GLY A 158 -15.61 -14.30 -4.29
CA GLY A 158 -15.09 -14.05 -5.64
C GLY A 158 -14.97 -12.56 -5.96
N LEU A 159 -15.97 -11.76 -5.61
CA LEU A 159 -15.90 -10.30 -5.80
C LEU A 159 -14.92 -9.65 -4.81
N ILE A 160 -14.93 -10.07 -3.54
CA ILE A 160 -13.98 -9.57 -2.53
C ILE A 160 -12.56 -9.78 -3.02
N SER A 161 -12.23 -10.98 -3.52
CA SER A 161 -10.90 -11.33 -4.03
C SER A 161 -10.46 -10.43 -5.19
N GLU A 162 -11.36 -10.03 -6.09
CA GLU A 162 -11.01 -9.14 -7.21
C GLU A 162 -10.85 -7.67 -6.78
N LEU A 163 -11.70 -7.17 -5.87
CA LEU A 163 -11.56 -5.82 -5.31
C LEU A 163 -10.32 -5.69 -4.42
N SER A 164 -9.95 -6.79 -3.74
CA SER A 164 -8.80 -6.86 -2.85
C SER A 164 -7.46 -6.60 -3.55
N LYS A 165 -7.43 -6.67 -4.88
CA LYS A 165 -6.25 -6.42 -5.72
C LYS A 165 -6.01 -4.93 -6.00
N VAL A 166 -6.93 -4.05 -5.62
CA VAL A 166 -6.82 -2.59 -5.84
C VAL A 166 -6.17 -1.96 -4.60
N ASP A 167 -5.01 -1.33 -4.79
CA ASP A 167 -4.22 -0.74 -3.70
C ASP A 167 -4.99 0.37 -2.94
N GLU A 168 -5.81 1.15 -3.64
CA GLU A 168 -6.62 2.22 -3.07
C GLU A 168 -7.84 1.71 -2.28
N LEU A 169 -8.04 0.40 -2.18
CA LEU A 169 -9.14 -0.20 -1.43
C LEU A 169 -8.63 -0.93 -0.19
N ASN A 170 -9.35 -0.73 0.91
CA ASN A 170 -9.28 -1.54 2.12
C ASN A 170 -10.55 -2.39 2.20
N VAL A 171 -10.49 -3.60 1.64
CA VAL A 171 -11.64 -4.49 1.47
C VAL A 171 -11.77 -5.41 2.68
N LEU A 172 -12.89 -5.32 3.38
CA LEU A 172 -13.18 -6.20 4.49
C LEU A 172 -13.39 -7.64 4.03
N GLY A 173 -12.75 -8.59 4.70
CA GLY A 173 -12.93 -10.02 4.46
C GLY A 173 -14.38 -10.46 4.68
N LEU A 174 -14.76 -11.57 4.04
CA LEU A 174 -16.16 -12.04 4.00
C LEU A 174 -16.75 -12.30 5.39
N GLY A 175 -15.98 -12.91 6.29
CA GLY A 175 -16.44 -13.19 7.66
C GLY A 175 -16.78 -11.90 8.41
N SER A 176 -15.98 -10.85 8.20
CA SER A 176 -16.17 -9.55 8.83
C SER A 176 -17.32 -8.76 8.20
N SER A 177 -17.34 -8.68 6.87
CA SER A 177 -18.43 -8.03 6.11
C SER A 177 -19.79 -8.66 6.40
N GLY A 178 -19.86 -9.99 6.51
CA GLY A 178 -21.09 -10.73 6.77
C GLY A 178 -21.68 -10.54 8.17
N LEU A 179 -20.91 -10.00 9.12
CA LEU A 179 -21.40 -9.66 10.45
C LEU A 179 -22.03 -8.27 10.50
N LEU A 180 -21.66 -7.37 9.58
CA LEU A 180 -22.18 -6.00 9.59
C LEU A 180 -23.69 -6.01 9.38
N SER A 181 -24.42 -5.31 10.25
CA SER A 181 -25.86 -5.19 10.19
C SER A 181 -26.32 -3.82 10.65
N SER A 182 -27.30 -3.26 9.96
CA SER A 182 -27.97 -2.03 10.38
C SER A 182 -28.80 -2.21 11.66
N GLU A 183 -29.16 -3.44 12.00
CA GLU A 183 -29.87 -3.79 13.23
C GLU A 183 -28.93 -3.92 14.46
N ALA A 184 -27.64 -3.61 14.30
CA ALA A 184 -26.67 -3.65 15.39
C ALA A 184 -27.12 -2.74 16.56
N GLY A 185 -27.51 -3.37 17.67
CA GLY A 185 -27.88 -2.65 18.88
C GLY A 185 -26.69 -1.89 19.49
N PRO A 186 -26.94 -0.92 20.39
CA PRO A 186 -25.90 -0.11 21.03
C PRO A 186 -24.88 -0.91 21.85
N GLY A 187 -25.16 -2.18 22.16
CA GLY A 187 -24.22 -3.09 22.83
C GLY A 187 -23.11 -3.64 21.92
N ASN A 188 -23.15 -3.42 20.61
CA ASN A 188 -22.15 -3.93 19.66
C ASN A 188 -21.28 -2.80 19.07
N LEU A 189 -20.53 -2.12 19.96
CA LEU A 189 -19.74 -0.93 19.62
C LEU A 189 -18.69 -1.19 18.52
N LEU A 190 -18.04 -2.37 18.51
CA LEU A 190 -17.07 -2.71 17.47
C LEU A 190 -17.71 -2.70 16.08
N MET A 191 -18.88 -3.35 15.95
CA MET A 191 -19.63 -3.35 14.70
C MET A 191 -20.09 -1.96 14.29
N LEU A 192 -20.63 -1.17 15.23
CA LEU A 192 -21.05 0.21 14.94
C LEU A 192 -19.87 1.09 14.50
N ASN A 193 -18.68 0.89 15.07
CA ASN A 193 -17.48 1.59 14.66
C ASN A 193 -17.04 1.18 13.26
N GLU A 194 -17.04 -0.11 12.95
CA GLU A 194 -16.69 -0.60 11.61
C GLU A 194 -17.67 -0.11 10.54
N ILE A 195 -18.97 -0.10 10.84
CA ILE A 195 -19.98 0.48 9.93
C ILE A 195 -19.70 1.97 9.68
N ARG A 196 -19.35 2.74 10.72
CA ARG A 196 -19.05 4.17 10.59
C ARG A 196 -17.75 4.47 9.84
N ARG A 197 -16.77 3.55 9.89
CA ARG A 197 -15.48 3.67 9.20
C ARG A 197 -15.54 3.18 7.76
N THR A 198 -16.58 2.44 7.39
CA THR A 198 -16.75 1.89 6.04
C THR A 198 -17.32 2.97 5.12
N ASP A 199 -16.61 3.30 4.05
CA ASP A 199 -17.01 4.31 3.07
C ASP A 199 -18.08 3.78 2.11
N TYR A 200 -17.93 2.52 1.70
CA TYR A 200 -18.80 1.89 0.72
C TYR A 200 -19.27 0.49 1.12
N PHE A 201 -20.55 0.24 0.88
CA PHE A 201 -21.19 -1.06 1.03
C PHE A 201 -21.63 -1.56 -0.34
N ILE A 202 -21.25 -2.79 -0.68
CA ILE A 202 -21.66 -3.45 -1.91
C ILE A 202 -22.65 -4.55 -1.56
N THR A 203 -23.82 -4.50 -2.19
CA THR A 203 -24.83 -5.55 -2.08
C THR A 203 -25.09 -6.15 -3.45
N GLY A 204 -25.42 -7.44 -3.49
CA GLY A 204 -25.70 -8.15 -4.73
C GLY A 204 -26.87 -9.10 -4.60
N GLU A 205 -27.61 -9.25 -5.70
CA GLU A 205 -28.70 -10.20 -5.85
C GLU A 205 -28.42 -11.06 -7.08
N ILE A 206 -28.46 -12.38 -6.90
CA ILE A 206 -28.12 -13.37 -7.91
C ILE A 206 -29.36 -14.18 -8.29
N GLU A 207 -29.64 -14.21 -9.58
CA GLU A 207 -30.56 -15.15 -10.19
C GLU A 207 -29.75 -16.13 -11.05
N LYS A 208 -29.74 -17.41 -10.64
CA LYS A 208 -29.08 -18.49 -11.38
C LYS A 208 -30.09 -19.21 -12.27
N GLU A 209 -29.92 -19.05 -13.58
CA GLU A 209 -30.56 -19.89 -14.60
C GLU A 209 -29.77 -21.21 -14.77
N ILE A 210 -30.06 -22.01 -15.80
CA ILE A 210 -29.39 -23.31 -16.03
C ILE A 210 -27.88 -23.14 -16.20
N THR A 211 -27.45 -22.21 -17.06
CA THR A 211 -26.02 -21.92 -17.30
C THR A 211 -25.66 -20.46 -17.06
N ASN A 212 -26.62 -19.54 -17.11
CA ASN A 212 -26.37 -18.12 -16.92
C ASN A 212 -26.57 -17.69 -15.47
N LEU A 213 -25.80 -16.68 -15.07
CA LEU A 213 -26.01 -15.89 -13.88
C LEU A 213 -26.45 -14.49 -14.29
N ASN A 214 -27.59 -14.04 -13.75
CA ASN A 214 -27.96 -12.63 -13.74
C ASN A 214 -27.59 -12.08 -12.35
N ILE A 215 -26.79 -11.03 -12.30
CA ILE A 215 -26.32 -10.44 -11.03
C ILE A 215 -26.59 -8.95 -11.04
N ASN A 216 -27.43 -8.50 -10.11
CA ASN A 216 -27.65 -7.09 -9.85
C ASN A 216 -26.71 -6.65 -8.73
N VAL A 217 -25.73 -5.78 -9.05
CA VAL A 217 -24.76 -5.26 -8.08
C VAL A 217 -25.09 -3.80 -7.78
N ARG A 218 -25.05 -3.43 -6.50
CA ARG A 218 -25.39 -2.10 -5.99
C ARG A 218 -24.28 -1.59 -5.08
N LEU A 219 -23.86 -0.36 -5.29
CA LEU A 219 -22.89 0.37 -4.47
C LEU A 219 -23.63 1.41 -3.64
N LYS A 220 -23.37 1.45 -2.33
CA LYS A 220 -24.01 2.34 -1.35
C LYS A 220 -22.98 2.99 -0.44
N THR A 221 -23.33 4.12 0.17
CA THR A 221 -22.52 4.79 1.21
C THR A 221 -23.00 4.50 2.64
N SER A 222 -24.11 3.77 2.78
CA SER A 222 -24.61 3.23 4.05
C SER A 222 -25.37 1.92 3.79
N ILE A 223 -25.44 1.03 4.79
CA ILE A 223 -26.05 -0.31 4.66
C ILE A 223 -27.49 -0.22 4.12
N ASP A 224 -28.32 0.58 4.78
CA ASP A 224 -29.74 0.78 4.41
C ASP A 224 -29.97 1.94 3.43
N GLY A 225 -28.88 2.55 2.94
CA GLY A 225 -28.96 3.64 1.99
C GLY A 225 -29.46 3.20 0.62
N GLU A 226 -29.96 4.16 -0.14
CA GLU A 226 -30.19 4.00 -1.56
C GLU A 226 -28.86 3.84 -2.32
N PRO A 227 -28.81 3.05 -3.38
CA PRO A 227 -27.59 2.86 -4.15
C PRO A 227 -27.20 4.14 -4.89
N ILE A 228 -25.92 4.51 -4.79
CA ILE A 228 -25.32 5.59 -5.57
C ILE A 228 -24.94 5.14 -6.98
N TRP A 229 -24.77 3.83 -7.17
CA TRP A 229 -24.52 3.19 -8.44
C TRP A 229 -25.11 1.78 -8.43
N GLN A 230 -25.62 1.34 -9.58
CA GLN A 230 -26.11 -0.02 -9.76
C GLN A 230 -25.93 -0.48 -11.21
N LYS A 231 -25.67 -1.77 -11.40
CA LYS A 231 -25.58 -2.37 -12.73
C LYS A 231 -26.01 -3.83 -12.69
N ASN A 232 -26.67 -4.27 -13.75
CA ASN A 232 -27.02 -5.67 -13.96
C ASN A 232 -26.02 -6.32 -14.92
N TYR A 233 -25.58 -7.52 -14.59
CA TYR A 233 -24.67 -8.33 -15.37
C TYR A 233 -25.32 -9.65 -15.74
N LYS A 234 -25.12 -10.08 -16.99
CA LYS A 234 -25.54 -11.40 -17.45
C LYS A 234 -24.36 -12.10 -18.10
N LYS A 235 -23.94 -13.23 -17.54
CA LYS A 235 -22.82 -14.05 -18.04
C LYS A 235 -23.11 -15.53 -17.84
N ASP A 236 -22.44 -16.37 -18.64
CA ASP A 236 -22.41 -17.80 -18.36
C ASP A 236 -21.63 -18.08 -17.07
N PHE A 237 -22.01 -19.10 -16.31
CA PHE A 237 -21.35 -19.49 -15.07
C PHE A 237 -19.88 -19.88 -15.29
N SER A 238 -19.54 -20.38 -16.48
CA SER A 238 -18.13 -20.62 -16.85
C SER A 238 -17.31 -19.34 -16.91
N ASP A 239 -17.92 -18.18 -17.14
CA ASP A 239 -17.23 -16.88 -17.18
C ASP A 239 -17.22 -16.16 -15.82
N ILE A 240 -17.55 -16.83 -14.72
CA ILE A 240 -17.73 -16.19 -13.40
C ILE A 240 -16.51 -15.39 -12.90
N ARG A 241 -15.28 -15.83 -13.19
CA ARG A 241 -14.07 -15.08 -12.82
C ARG A 241 -13.93 -13.80 -13.64
N LEU A 242 -14.21 -13.87 -14.94
CA LEU A 242 -14.22 -12.70 -15.83
C LEU A 242 -15.30 -11.71 -15.40
N LEU A 243 -16.46 -12.22 -14.98
CA LEU A 243 -17.53 -11.39 -14.43
C LEU A 243 -17.05 -10.61 -13.20
N TRP A 244 -16.37 -11.24 -12.25
CA TRP A 244 -15.90 -10.54 -11.05
C TRP A 244 -14.85 -9.47 -11.35
N ALA A 245 -13.95 -9.72 -12.30
CA ALA A 245 -13.02 -8.69 -12.77
C ALA A 245 -13.76 -7.50 -13.41
N ASP A 246 -14.74 -7.76 -14.28
CA ASP A 246 -15.58 -6.71 -14.89
C ASP A 246 -16.29 -5.88 -13.79
N VAL A 247 -16.88 -6.56 -12.80
CA VAL A 247 -17.61 -5.93 -11.68
C VAL A 247 -16.67 -5.11 -10.79
N ALA A 248 -15.49 -5.64 -10.44
CA ALA A 248 -14.50 -4.95 -9.62
C ALA A 248 -13.97 -3.69 -10.31
N SER A 249 -13.70 -3.76 -11.62
CA SER A 249 -13.30 -2.61 -12.43
C SER A 249 -14.40 -1.53 -12.44
N ASP A 250 -15.65 -1.92 -12.69
CA ASP A 250 -16.78 -0.98 -12.74
C ASP A 250 -17.05 -0.31 -11.38
N LEU A 251 -16.94 -1.07 -10.27
CA LEU A 251 -17.09 -0.54 -8.92
C LEU A 251 -15.96 0.43 -8.56
N SER A 252 -14.72 0.11 -8.91
CA SER A 252 -13.58 0.99 -8.68
C SER A 252 -13.76 2.33 -9.39
N MET A 253 -14.20 2.31 -10.65
CA MET A 253 -14.55 3.52 -11.39
C MET A 253 -15.72 4.29 -10.76
N ALA A 254 -16.74 3.58 -10.26
CA ALA A 254 -17.89 4.21 -9.58
C ALA A 254 -17.51 4.87 -8.24
N MET A 255 -16.47 4.38 -7.56
CA MET A 255 -15.87 5.00 -6.36
C MET A 255 -14.92 6.16 -6.71
N GLY A 256 -14.68 6.44 -8.00
CA GLY A 256 -13.77 7.50 -8.45
C GLY A 256 -12.30 7.10 -8.45
N ILE A 257 -12.00 5.81 -8.32
CA ILE A 257 -10.65 5.27 -8.38
C ILE A 257 -10.29 5.05 -9.85
N SER A 258 -9.16 5.61 -10.26
CA SER A 258 -8.63 5.37 -11.60
C SER A 258 -7.94 4.01 -11.62
N VAL A 259 -8.53 3.03 -12.30
CA VAL A 259 -7.89 1.72 -12.53
C VAL A 259 -6.55 1.95 -13.21
N LYS A 260 -5.44 1.59 -12.54
CA LYS A 260 -4.11 1.73 -13.12
C LYS A 260 -3.93 0.67 -14.21
N PRO A 261 -3.10 0.92 -15.24
CA PRO A 261 -2.75 -0.10 -16.21
C PRO A 261 -2.18 -1.37 -15.57
N GLU A 262 -1.55 -1.25 -14.40
CA GLU A 262 -0.98 -2.35 -13.62
C GLU A 262 -2.08 -3.25 -13.04
N ASP A 263 -3.15 -2.68 -12.46
CA ASP A 263 -4.33 -3.41 -11.97
C ASP A 263 -5.06 -4.15 -13.11
N ALA A 264 -5.13 -3.53 -14.28
CA ALA A 264 -5.74 -4.14 -15.46
C ALA A 264 -4.98 -5.40 -15.94
N ILE A 265 -3.66 -5.48 -15.69
CA ILE A 265 -2.88 -6.69 -15.98
C ILE A 265 -3.33 -7.86 -15.10
N LEU A 266 -3.69 -7.60 -13.83
CA LEU A 266 -4.16 -8.62 -12.88
C LEU A 266 -5.45 -9.32 -13.37
N TRP A 267 -6.25 -8.64 -14.19
CA TRP A 267 -7.48 -9.19 -14.78
C TRP A 267 -7.32 -9.77 -16.18
N SER A 268 -6.26 -9.38 -16.90
CA SER A 268 -6.05 -9.71 -18.32
C SER A 268 -5.79 -11.20 -18.63
N GLY A 269 -5.50 -12.02 -17.61
CA GLY A 269 -5.14 -13.44 -17.75
C GLY A 269 -6.26 -14.43 -17.38
N LEU A 270 -7.41 -13.94 -16.91
CA LEU A 270 -8.49 -14.81 -16.44
C LEU A 270 -9.08 -15.66 -17.57
N ARG A 271 -9.40 -16.92 -17.25
CA ARG A 271 -9.94 -17.89 -18.20
C ARG A 271 -11.30 -18.40 -17.71
N PRO A 272 -12.18 -18.84 -18.64
CA PRO A 272 -13.40 -19.53 -18.27
C PRO A 272 -13.09 -20.76 -17.40
N VAL A 273 -13.90 -20.96 -16.38
CA VAL A 273 -13.84 -22.09 -15.46
C VAL A 273 -14.70 -23.25 -15.97
N LYS A 274 -14.41 -24.46 -15.51
CA LYS A 274 -15.37 -25.57 -15.62
C LYS A 274 -16.36 -25.47 -14.45
N PRO A 275 -17.67 -25.25 -14.69
CA PRO A 275 -18.66 -25.02 -13.63
C PRO A 275 -18.62 -26.04 -12.49
N GLU A 276 -18.59 -27.33 -12.82
CA GLU A 276 -18.57 -28.42 -11.83
C GLU A 276 -17.32 -28.38 -10.94
N THR A 277 -16.16 -28.04 -11.52
CA THR A 277 -14.91 -27.92 -10.77
C THR A 277 -14.94 -26.67 -9.88
N TYR A 278 -15.48 -25.57 -10.39
CA TYR A 278 -15.61 -24.34 -9.63
C TYR A 278 -16.53 -24.51 -8.42
N GLU A 279 -17.65 -25.22 -8.57
CA GLU A 279 -18.53 -25.53 -7.43
C GLU A 279 -17.84 -26.40 -6.37
N LEU A 280 -17.02 -27.37 -6.77
CA LEU A 280 -16.19 -28.15 -5.83
C LEU A 280 -15.20 -27.25 -5.08
N TYR A 281 -14.53 -26.35 -5.79
CA TYR A 281 -13.63 -25.35 -5.20
C TYR A 281 -14.36 -24.49 -4.15
N LEU A 282 -15.55 -23.95 -4.48
CA LEU A 282 -16.34 -23.15 -3.54
C LEU A 282 -16.76 -23.95 -2.29
N LYS A 283 -17.22 -25.20 -2.46
CA LYS A 283 -17.54 -26.09 -1.33
C LYS A 283 -16.33 -26.34 -0.44
N GLY A 284 -15.17 -26.57 -1.07
CA GLY A 284 -13.90 -26.74 -0.40
C GLY A 284 -13.54 -25.56 0.48
N LYS A 285 -13.46 -24.37 -0.11
CA LYS A 285 -13.15 -23.11 0.60
C LYS A 285 -14.15 -22.79 1.71
N HIS A 286 -15.45 -22.95 1.44
CA HIS A 286 -16.48 -22.73 2.45
C HIS A 286 -16.28 -23.60 3.70
N LEU A 287 -15.95 -24.89 3.52
CA LEU A 287 -15.73 -25.82 4.61
C LEU A 287 -14.40 -25.63 5.34
N LEU A 288 -13.36 -25.15 4.66
CA LEU A 288 -12.10 -24.77 5.30
C LEU A 288 -12.25 -23.56 6.23
N ASN A 289 -13.19 -22.66 5.93
CA ASN A 289 -13.50 -21.52 6.78
C ASN A 289 -14.36 -21.89 8.01
N GLN A 290 -14.78 -23.15 8.15
CA GLN A 290 -15.49 -23.64 9.35
C GLN A 290 -14.49 -24.08 10.43
N ALA A 291 -14.96 -24.29 11.66
CA ALA A 291 -14.08 -24.48 12.83
C ALA A 291 -13.84 -25.94 13.22
N THR A 292 -14.36 -26.94 12.49
CA THR A 292 -14.21 -28.36 12.88
C THR A 292 -13.27 -29.14 11.96
N ALA A 293 -12.48 -30.04 12.55
CA ALA A 293 -11.60 -30.94 11.81
C ALA A 293 -12.37 -31.84 10.80
N ALA A 294 -13.63 -32.18 11.11
CA ALA A 294 -14.47 -32.94 10.20
C ALA A 294 -14.85 -32.14 8.94
N GLU A 295 -15.17 -30.86 9.08
CA GLU A 295 -15.45 -29.96 7.96
C GLU A 295 -14.20 -29.71 7.13
N TRP A 296 -13.05 -29.47 7.78
CA TRP A 296 -11.77 -29.32 7.07
C TRP A 296 -11.45 -30.54 6.19
N ASN A 297 -11.57 -31.75 6.73
CA ASN A 297 -11.33 -32.98 5.95
C ASN A 297 -12.29 -33.09 4.76
N ARG A 298 -13.57 -32.73 4.92
CA ARG A 298 -14.54 -32.70 3.82
C ARG A 298 -14.18 -31.63 2.78
N GLY A 299 -13.77 -30.45 3.22
CA GLY A 299 -13.33 -29.35 2.36
C GLY A 299 -12.12 -29.73 1.52
N MET A 300 -11.12 -30.36 2.14
CA MET A 300 -9.95 -30.91 1.45
C MET A 300 -10.33 -31.95 0.41
N GLY A 301 -11.27 -32.85 0.72
CA GLY A 301 -11.79 -33.82 -0.25
C GLY A 301 -12.38 -33.17 -1.51
N TYR A 302 -13.14 -32.08 -1.36
CA TYR A 302 -13.67 -31.34 -2.52
C TYR A 302 -12.57 -30.62 -3.32
N LEU A 303 -11.54 -30.07 -2.66
CA LEU A 303 -10.42 -29.43 -3.36
C LEU A 303 -9.54 -30.45 -4.09
N GLU A 304 -9.31 -31.62 -3.50
CA GLU A 304 -8.63 -32.74 -4.17
C GLU A 304 -9.44 -33.21 -5.39
N GLU A 305 -10.77 -33.34 -5.27
CA GLU A 305 -11.62 -33.67 -6.43
C GLU A 305 -11.57 -32.58 -7.51
N ALA A 306 -11.57 -31.30 -7.13
CA ALA A 306 -11.45 -30.18 -8.05
C ALA A 306 -10.12 -30.22 -8.83
N THR A 307 -8.99 -30.41 -8.15
CA THR A 307 -7.67 -30.52 -8.80
C THR A 307 -7.56 -31.76 -9.69
N ASN A 308 -8.19 -32.88 -9.32
CA ASN A 308 -8.23 -34.08 -10.16
C ASN A 308 -9.05 -33.88 -11.44
N LYS A 309 -10.21 -33.22 -11.37
CA LYS A 309 -11.07 -32.93 -12.53
C LYS A 309 -10.52 -31.82 -13.44
N SER A 310 -9.82 -30.86 -12.86
CA SER A 310 -9.19 -29.76 -13.59
C SER A 310 -7.75 -29.52 -13.11
N PRO A 311 -6.79 -30.36 -13.52
CA PRO A 311 -5.38 -30.23 -13.11
C PRO A 311 -4.68 -28.96 -13.58
N SER A 312 -5.34 -28.17 -14.43
CA SER A 312 -4.89 -26.90 -14.98
C SER A 312 -5.54 -25.68 -14.31
N ASP A 313 -6.40 -25.85 -13.30
CA ASP A 313 -7.03 -24.74 -12.57
C ASP A 313 -6.11 -24.28 -11.42
N PRO A 314 -5.45 -23.10 -11.52
CA PRO A 314 -4.51 -22.63 -10.49
C PRO A 314 -5.19 -22.41 -9.14
N PHE A 315 -6.47 -22.01 -9.10
CA PHE A 315 -7.17 -21.67 -7.87
C PHE A 315 -7.58 -22.91 -7.07
N ALA A 316 -7.90 -24.01 -7.75
CA ALA A 316 -8.11 -25.30 -7.07
C ALA A 316 -6.83 -25.75 -6.35
N TRP A 317 -5.66 -25.55 -6.99
CA TRP A 317 -4.36 -25.86 -6.39
C TRP A 317 -4.01 -24.91 -5.24
N SER A 318 -4.24 -23.59 -5.36
CA SER A 318 -3.93 -22.66 -4.27
C SER A 318 -4.87 -22.84 -3.08
N GLY A 319 -6.16 -23.09 -3.30
CA GLY A 319 -7.09 -23.45 -2.24
C GLY A 319 -6.69 -24.75 -1.52
N LEU A 320 -6.18 -25.74 -2.26
CA LEU A 320 -5.65 -26.97 -1.67
C LEU A 320 -4.36 -26.72 -0.87
N ALA A 321 -3.48 -25.86 -1.36
CA ALA A 321 -2.26 -25.47 -0.66
C ALA A 321 -2.57 -24.79 0.67
N GLU A 322 -3.47 -23.80 0.65
CA GLU A 322 -3.95 -23.09 1.84
C GLU A 322 -4.59 -24.06 2.84
N GLY A 323 -5.44 -24.98 2.38
CA GLY A 323 -6.05 -25.99 3.24
C GLY A 323 -5.02 -26.91 3.91
N TYR A 324 -3.96 -27.32 3.21
CA TYR A 324 -2.86 -28.05 3.83
C TYR A 324 -2.07 -27.20 4.84
N ILE A 325 -1.83 -25.91 4.58
CA ILE A 325 -1.22 -25.01 5.57
C ILE A 325 -2.09 -24.94 6.84
N SER A 326 -3.39 -24.71 6.70
CA SER A 326 -4.35 -24.66 7.82
C SER A 326 -4.38 -25.96 8.61
N LEU A 327 -4.40 -27.12 7.93
CA LEU A 327 -4.30 -28.42 8.59
C LEU A 327 -2.98 -28.60 9.33
N GLY A 328 -1.88 -28.08 8.79
CA GLY A 328 -0.55 -28.08 9.41
C GLY A 328 -0.50 -27.34 10.75
N HIS A 329 -1.33 -26.31 10.92
CA HIS A 329 -1.50 -25.56 12.17
C HIS A 329 -2.58 -26.14 13.10
N GLY A 330 -3.30 -27.18 12.65
CA GLY A 330 -4.31 -27.87 13.45
C GLY A 330 -3.71 -28.69 14.61
N PRO A 331 -4.55 -29.21 15.51
CA PRO A 331 -4.10 -29.93 16.72
C PRO A 331 -3.45 -31.30 16.43
N ALA A 332 -3.68 -31.89 15.25
CA ALA A 332 -3.15 -33.19 14.86
C ALA A 332 -2.85 -33.22 13.34
N PRO A 333 -1.81 -32.50 12.89
CA PRO A 333 -1.48 -32.39 11.47
C PRO A 333 -0.99 -33.74 10.91
N PRO A 334 -1.44 -34.15 9.71
CA PRO A 334 -0.86 -35.29 9.02
C PRO A 334 0.66 -35.09 8.77
N PRO A 335 1.50 -36.13 8.88
CA PRO A 335 2.95 -35.97 8.72
C PRO A 335 3.41 -35.41 7.37
N ASP A 336 2.62 -35.62 6.31
CA ASP A 336 2.93 -35.20 4.94
C ASP A 336 2.23 -33.89 4.51
N VAL A 337 1.56 -33.21 5.46
CA VAL A 337 0.71 -32.04 5.16
C VAL A 337 1.50 -30.87 4.55
N PHE A 338 2.65 -30.50 5.11
CA PHE A 338 3.47 -29.40 4.60
C PHE A 338 4.13 -29.73 3.24
N PRO A 339 4.71 -30.93 3.02
CA PRO A 339 5.15 -31.34 1.68
C PRO A 339 4.04 -31.26 0.61
N LYS A 340 2.79 -31.63 0.96
CA LYS A 340 1.64 -31.48 0.06
C LYS A 340 1.28 -30.01 -0.19
N ALA A 341 1.31 -29.16 0.84
CA ALA A 341 1.13 -27.71 0.71
C ALA A 341 2.14 -27.11 -0.28
N LEU A 342 3.42 -27.45 -0.16
CA LEU A 342 4.47 -27.00 -1.07
C LEU A 342 4.19 -27.40 -2.52
N ALA A 343 3.82 -28.66 -2.75
CA ALA A 343 3.55 -29.17 -4.08
C ALA A 343 2.36 -28.44 -4.72
N ALA A 344 1.29 -28.23 -3.96
CA ALA A 344 0.09 -27.52 -4.40
C ALA A 344 0.38 -26.04 -4.69
N ALA A 345 1.08 -25.34 -3.79
CA ALA A 345 1.45 -23.92 -3.96
C ALA A 345 2.32 -23.72 -5.21
N LYS A 346 3.36 -24.55 -5.39
CA LYS A 346 4.20 -24.51 -6.59
C LYS A 346 3.39 -24.78 -7.85
N ARG A 347 2.43 -25.71 -7.80
CA ARG A 347 1.60 -26.02 -8.96
C ARG A 347 0.67 -24.86 -9.33
N ALA A 348 0.07 -24.19 -8.35
CA ALA A 348 -0.73 -22.98 -8.56
C ALA A 348 0.09 -21.90 -9.27
N ILE A 349 1.28 -21.57 -8.74
CA ILE A 349 2.17 -20.54 -9.29
C ILE A 349 2.66 -20.91 -10.71
N GLN A 350 2.95 -22.19 -10.96
CA GLN A 350 3.34 -22.66 -12.30
C GLN A 350 2.23 -22.52 -13.34
N LEU A 351 0.98 -22.69 -12.93
CA LEU A 351 -0.18 -22.54 -13.79
C LEU A 351 -0.54 -21.07 -14.01
N ASP A 352 -0.38 -20.26 -12.98
CA ASP A 352 -0.62 -18.82 -13.00
C ASP A 352 0.28 -18.11 -11.97
N SER A 353 1.27 -17.36 -12.46
CA SER A 353 2.21 -16.61 -11.63
C SER A 353 1.59 -15.38 -10.96
N LEU A 354 0.36 -15.01 -11.32
CA LEU A 354 -0.41 -13.94 -10.69
C LEU A 354 -1.36 -14.46 -9.60
N ASN A 355 -1.32 -15.75 -9.26
CA ASN A 355 -2.13 -16.31 -8.18
C ASN A 355 -1.53 -15.94 -6.80
N ALA A 356 -2.13 -14.95 -6.13
CA ALA A 356 -1.67 -14.44 -4.84
C ALA A 356 -1.69 -15.51 -3.73
N GLU A 357 -2.75 -16.32 -3.65
CA GLU A 357 -2.91 -17.35 -2.61
C GLU A 357 -1.85 -18.46 -2.73
N GLY A 358 -1.40 -18.75 -3.95
CA GLY A 358 -0.30 -19.67 -4.21
C GLY A 358 1.02 -19.13 -3.66
N TRP A 359 1.31 -17.85 -3.89
CA TRP A 359 2.48 -17.17 -3.31
C TRP A 359 2.40 -17.09 -1.79
N ALA A 360 1.26 -16.73 -1.22
CA ALA A 360 1.05 -16.71 0.23
C ALA A 360 1.29 -18.11 0.85
N SER A 361 0.71 -19.15 0.26
CA SER A 361 0.90 -20.54 0.72
C SER A 361 2.36 -20.99 0.65
N LEU A 362 3.11 -20.55 -0.38
CA LEU A 362 4.54 -20.82 -0.50
C LEU A 362 5.34 -20.10 0.61
N ALA A 363 4.99 -18.85 0.90
CA ALA A 363 5.60 -18.07 1.99
C ALA A 363 5.37 -18.74 3.35
N HIS A 364 4.13 -19.17 3.60
CA HIS A 364 3.75 -19.85 4.84
C HIS A 364 4.50 -21.18 5.00
N TYR A 365 4.56 -22.00 3.94
CA TYR A 365 5.33 -23.24 3.96
C TYR A 365 6.80 -22.99 4.36
N HIS A 366 7.46 -22.04 3.70
CA HIS A 366 8.87 -21.77 3.97
C HIS A 366 9.10 -21.11 5.34
N THR A 367 8.10 -20.42 5.89
CA THR A 367 8.15 -19.89 7.25
C THR A 367 8.08 -20.99 8.31
N TYR A 368 7.11 -21.92 8.18
CA TYR A 368 6.82 -22.87 9.26
C TYR A 368 7.53 -24.23 9.14
N PHE A 369 7.89 -24.65 7.92
CA PHE A 369 8.42 -25.98 7.67
C PHE A 369 9.68 -25.99 6.78
N GLY A 370 9.67 -25.25 5.68
CA GLY A 370 10.75 -25.27 4.69
C GLY A 370 12.01 -24.53 5.14
N TRP A 371 11.88 -23.54 6.03
CA TRP A 371 12.93 -22.68 6.58
C TRP A 371 13.84 -22.02 5.53
N ASP A 372 13.29 -21.74 4.35
CA ASP A 372 13.93 -20.90 3.33
C ASP A 372 13.41 -19.48 3.49
N TRP A 373 14.04 -18.73 4.39
CA TRP A 373 13.56 -17.42 4.82
C TRP A 373 13.59 -16.38 3.70
N GLN A 374 14.58 -16.48 2.81
CA GLN A 374 14.72 -15.60 1.65
C GLN A 374 13.57 -15.82 0.66
N LEU A 375 13.23 -17.09 0.41
CA LEU A 375 12.09 -17.42 -0.43
C LEU A 375 10.76 -17.08 0.26
N ALA A 376 10.67 -17.21 1.58
CA ALA A 376 9.49 -16.80 2.33
C ALA A 376 9.22 -15.29 2.20
N GLU A 377 10.23 -14.45 2.43
CA GLU A 377 10.13 -12.99 2.28
C GLU A 377 9.74 -12.59 0.85
N PHE A 378 10.41 -13.17 -0.15
CA PHE A 378 10.08 -12.93 -1.55
C PHE A 378 8.60 -13.28 -1.85
N ALA A 379 8.15 -14.45 -1.39
CA ALA A 379 6.80 -14.92 -1.62
C ALA A 379 5.75 -14.09 -0.87
N PHE A 380 6.03 -13.63 0.36
CA PHE A 380 5.17 -12.69 1.10
C PHE A 380 4.98 -11.38 0.34
N ASN A 381 6.10 -10.79 -0.12
CA ASN A 381 6.06 -9.54 -0.88
C ASN A 381 5.29 -9.74 -2.18
N ARG A 382 5.52 -10.85 -2.88
CA ARG A 382 4.82 -11.15 -4.13
C ARG A 382 3.31 -11.36 -3.92
N ALA A 383 2.91 -12.00 -2.83
CA ALA A 383 1.49 -12.15 -2.49
C ALA A 383 0.84 -10.79 -2.19
N ASN A 384 1.49 -9.92 -1.42
CA ASN A 384 0.99 -8.57 -1.11
C ASN A 384 0.95 -7.65 -2.35
N GLU A 385 1.91 -7.76 -3.27
CA GLU A 385 1.88 -7.04 -4.55
C GLU A 385 0.69 -7.45 -5.43
N LEU A 386 0.22 -8.70 -5.32
CA LEU A 386 -0.88 -9.22 -6.14
C LEU A 386 -2.24 -9.06 -5.45
N ASN A 387 -2.26 -9.03 -4.12
CA ASN A 387 -3.44 -8.86 -3.30
C ASN A 387 -3.03 -8.21 -1.95
N PRO A 388 -3.02 -6.86 -1.87
CA PRO A 388 -2.68 -6.11 -0.66
C PRO A 388 -3.76 -6.17 0.44
N ASN A 389 -4.90 -6.81 0.18
CA ASN A 389 -6.00 -6.96 1.12
C ASN A 389 -6.13 -8.40 1.65
N MET A 390 -5.11 -9.24 1.47
CA MET A 390 -5.10 -10.62 1.97
C MET A 390 -4.75 -10.66 3.45
N ALA A 391 -5.75 -10.50 4.32
CA ALA A 391 -5.59 -10.48 5.78
C ALA A 391 -4.75 -11.64 6.33
N TYR A 392 -4.98 -12.85 5.79
CA TYR A 392 -4.26 -14.06 6.18
C TYR A 392 -2.75 -13.99 5.86
N ASN A 393 -2.35 -13.37 4.75
CA ASN A 393 -0.93 -13.19 4.39
C ASN A 393 -0.26 -12.16 5.31
N HIS A 394 -0.92 -11.04 5.59
CA HIS A 394 -0.45 -10.03 6.56
C HIS A 394 -0.27 -10.63 7.97
N TYR A 395 -1.22 -11.45 8.41
CA TYR A 395 -1.15 -12.17 9.68
C TYR A 395 0.11 -13.05 9.77
N HIS A 396 0.40 -13.84 8.74
CA HIS A 396 1.58 -14.72 8.76
C HIS A 396 2.89 -13.97 8.51
N ARG A 397 2.89 -12.91 7.70
CA ARG A 397 4.06 -12.03 7.49
C ARG A 397 4.47 -11.33 8.77
N SER A 398 3.49 -10.91 9.58
CA SER A 398 3.72 -10.38 10.93
C SER A 398 4.55 -11.36 11.79
N TRP A 399 4.15 -12.63 11.85
CA TRP A 399 4.89 -13.65 12.61
C TRP A 399 6.27 -13.96 12.04
N TYR A 400 6.42 -13.95 10.71
CA TYR A 400 7.73 -14.03 10.07
C TYR A 400 8.65 -12.88 10.50
N LEU A 401 8.17 -11.63 10.49
CA LEU A 401 8.94 -10.47 10.92
C LEU A 401 9.31 -10.53 12.41
N ALA A 402 8.38 -10.97 13.24
CA ALA A 402 8.60 -11.17 14.67
C ALA A 402 9.71 -12.21 14.94
N LEU A 403 9.78 -13.29 14.15
CA LEU A 403 10.84 -14.31 14.27
C LEU A 403 12.25 -13.72 14.15
N PHE A 404 12.40 -12.68 13.32
CA PHE A 404 13.68 -12.01 13.07
C PHE A 404 13.88 -10.72 13.86
N GLY A 405 13.01 -10.41 14.82
CA GLY A 405 13.14 -9.25 15.70
C GLY A 405 12.62 -7.93 15.10
N HIS A 406 12.00 -7.95 13.92
CA HIS A 406 11.40 -6.77 13.28
C HIS A 406 10.02 -6.45 13.87
N MET A 407 9.95 -6.22 15.19
CA MET A 407 8.69 -6.15 15.93
C MET A 407 7.76 -5.01 15.49
N ASN A 408 8.31 -3.83 15.19
CA ASN A 408 7.50 -2.69 14.75
C ASN A 408 6.82 -2.97 13.39
N GLU A 409 7.52 -3.64 12.48
CA GLU A 409 6.97 -4.03 11.18
C GLU A 409 5.96 -5.18 11.36
N ALA A 410 6.25 -6.13 12.26
CA ALA A 410 5.34 -7.20 12.62
C ALA A 410 4.00 -6.66 13.16
N ILE A 411 4.04 -5.67 14.07
CA ILE A 411 2.84 -5.03 14.62
C ILE A 411 2.02 -4.36 13.51
N LYS A 412 2.68 -3.61 12.61
CA LYS A 412 2.00 -2.96 11.48
C LYS A 412 1.30 -3.96 10.55
N GLU A 413 1.99 -5.04 10.20
CA GLU A 413 1.40 -6.12 9.39
C GLU A 413 0.21 -6.77 10.11
N HIS A 414 0.29 -6.97 11.42
CA HIS A 414 -0.81 -7.56 12.18
C HIS A 414 -2.00 -6.60 12.33
N GLN A 415 -1.73 -5.30 12.50
CA GLN A 415 -2.76 -4.26 12.46
C GLN A 415 -3.46 -4.26 11.11
N ARG A 416 -2.73 -4.39 10.00
CA ARG A 416 -3.34 -4.53 8.67
C ARG A 416 -4.23 -5.77 8.57
N ALA A 417 -3.80 -6.91 9.10
CA ALA A 417 -4.65 -8.11 9.16
C ALA A 417 -5.94 -7.89 9.98
N GLN A 418 -5.85 -7.19 11.12
CA GLN A 418 -7.02 -6.82 11.94
C GLN A 418 -7.91 -5.80 11.23
N GLU A 419 -7.35 -4.85 10.48
CA GLU A 419 -8.14 -3.89 9.70
C GLU A 419 -8.89 -4.58 8.57
N LEU A 420 -8.30 -5.55 7.90
CA LEU A 420 -8.94 -6.29 6.82
C LEU A 420 -9.98 -7.29 7.36
N ASP A 421 -9.76 -7.82 8.56
CA ASP A 421 -10.68 -8.74 9.23
C ASP A 421 -10.82 -8.46 10.73
N PRO A 422 -11.61 -7.43 11.11
CA PRO A 422 -11.69 -6.94 12.49
C PRO A 422 -12.43 -7.87 13.46
N PHE A 423 -13.19 -8.85 12.96
CA PHE A 423 -13.96 -9.76 13.81
C PHE A 423 -13.32 -11.13 13.99
N ILE A 424 -12.10 -11.35 13.47
CA ILE A 424 -11.35 -12.58 13.73
C ILE A 424 -10.71 -12.51 15.12
N PRO A 425 -11.12 -13.35 16.10
CA PRO A 425 -10.62 -13.25 17.47
C PRO A 425 -9.10 -13.44 17.59
N LEU A 426 -8.53 -14.26 16.70
CA LEU A 426 -7.09 -14.52 16.66
C LEU A 426 -6.29 -13.25 16.31
N HIS A 427 -6.77 -12.39 15.42
CA HIS A 427 -6.04 -11.15 15.07
C HIS A 427 -5.91 -10.25 16.30
N THR A 428 -6.98 -10.11 17.10
CA THR A 428 -6.94 -9.32 18.34
C THR A 428 -6.03 -9.96 19.39
N ALA A 429 -6.13 -11.28 19.60
CA ALA A 429 -5.33 -11.97 20.62
C ALA A 429 -3.83 -11.93 20.31
N TRP A 430 -3.46 -12.13 19.05
CA TRP A 430 -2.07 -12.16 18.62
C TRP A 430 -1.45 -10.79 18.47
N LEU A 431 -2.21 -9.77 18.07
CA LEU A 431 -1.74 -8.38 18.13
C LEU A 431 -1.39 -7.97 19.56
N ALA A 432 -2.22 -8.33 20.54
CA ALA A 432 -1.93 -8.08 21.95
C ALA A 432 -0.64 -8.76 22.42
N GLU A 433 -0.36 -9.97 21.92
CA GLU A 433 0.89 -10.68 22.22
C GLU A 433 2.13 -9.99 21.62
N LEU A 434 2.02 -9.43 20.41
CA LEU A 434 3.09 -8.64 19.80
C LEU A 434 3.39 -7.37 20.60
N PHE A 435 2.34 -6.65 21.03
CA PHE A 435 2.48 -5.49 21.92
C PHE A 435 3.15 -5.87 23.26
N ARG A 436 2.76 -7.02 23.83
CA ARG A 436 3.37 -7.58 25.04
C ARG A 436 4.87 -7.84 24.86
N PHE A 437 5.33 -8.28 23.68
CA PHE A 437 6.75 -8.51 23.40
C PHE A 437 7.59 -7.23 23.36
N VAL A 438 7.01 -6.11 22.94
CA VAL A 438 7.69 -4.81 22.91
C VAL A 438 7.47 -3.96 24.16
N GLY A 439 6.61 -4.40 25.08
CA GLY A 439 6.32 -3.71 26.33
C GLY A 439 5.34 -2.54 26.19
N GLU A 440 4.56 -2.52 25.11
CA GLU A 440 3.44 -1.60 24.90
C GLU A 440 2.17 -2.27 25.42
N TYR A 441 1.48 -1.65 26.37
CA TYR A 441 0.31 -2.26 27.05
C TYR A 441 -0.93 -1.35 27.03
N ASP A 442 -0.75 -0.10 26.61
CA ASP A 442 -1.81 0.89 26.41
C ASP A 442 -2.37 0.76 24.99
#